data_AF-A0A397VRN7-F1
#
_entry.id   AF-A0A397VRN7-F1
#
_cell.length_a   1.000
_cell.length_b   1.000
_cell.length_c   1.000
_cell.angle_alpha   90.00
_cell.angle_beta   90.00
_cell.angle_gamma   90.00
#
_symmetry.space_group_name_H-M   'P 1'
#
loop_
_entity.id
_entity.type
_entity.pdbx_description
1 polymer ?
#
loop_
_entity_poly.entity_id
_entity_poly.type
_entity_poly.pdbx_seq_one_letter_code
_entity_poly.pdbx_strand_id
1 'polypeptide(L)'
;MIPLVLGCKQAVLVGDHQQLGPVIMNKKAARAGLCQSLFERLVILGIRPIRLQVQYRMHPCLSEFPSNMFYEGSLQNGVTTQERLRKHVDFPWPAPETPMFFHSNLGQEEISSSGTSYLNRLV
;
A
#
# COMPACT_ATOMS: atom_id res chain seq x y z
N MET A 1 -7.48 16.76 12.44
CA MET A 1 -8.38 17.93 12.64
C MET A 1 -7.72 19.27 12.35
N ILE A 2 -6.40 19.41 12.51
CA ILE A 2 -5.66 20.70 12.39
C ILE A 2 -6.11 21.59 11.21
N PRO A 3 -6.14 21.13 9.94
CA PRO A 3 -6.57 22.00 8.84
C PRO A 3 -8.09 22.26 8.80
N LEU A 4 -8.91 21.37 9.37
CA LEU A 4 -10.37 21.45 9.30
C LEU A 4 -10.94 22.53 10.23
N VAL A 5 -10.25 22.85 11.33
CA VAL A 5 -10.71 23.86 12.30
C VAL A 5 -10.45 25.31 11.85
N LEU A 6 -9.79 25.51 10.71
CA LEU A 6 -9.44 26.84 10.16
C LEU A 6 -10.59 27.44 9.31
N GLY A 7 -11.84 27.23 9.71
CA GLY A 7 -13.02 27.76 9.00
C GLY A 7 -13.38 26.97 7.72
N CYS A 8 -13.04 25.68 7.65
CA CYS A 8 -13.34 24.84 6.51
C CYS A 8 -14.86 24.72 6.26
N LYS A 9 -15.32 25.12 5.06
CA LYS A 9 -16.72 24.99 4.63
C LYS A 9 -16.96 23.80 3.70
N GLN A 10 -15.89 23.31 3.06
CA GLN A 10 -15.93 22.18 2.15
C GLN A 10 -14.60 21.42 2.27
N ALA A 11 -14.68 20.11 2.47
CA ALA A 11 -13.52 19.25 2.64
C ALA A 11 -13.59 18.07 1.66
N VAL A 12 -12.45 17.72 1.10
CA VAL A 12 -12.24 16.47 0.37
C VAL A 12 -11.19 15.68 1.13
N LEU A 13 -11.56 14.47 1.56
CA LEU A 13 -10.65 13.54 2.21
C LEU A 13 -10.28 12.45 1.21
N VAL A 14 -9.00 12.36 0.87
CA VAL A 14 -8.45 11.32 -0.01
C VAL A 14 -7.66 10.35 0.84
N GLY A 15 -7.93 9.06 0.68
CA GLY A 15 -7.24 8.02 1.43
C GLY A 15 -7.68 6.63 0.98
N ASP A 16 -6.99 5.63 1.51
CA ASP A 16 -7.28 4.23 1.27
C ASP A 16 -7.10 3.45 2.57
N HIS A 17 -8.23 3.03 3.15
CA HIS A 17 -8.28 2.27 4.41
C HIS A 17 -7.69 0.86 4.33
N GLN A 18 -7.34 0.36 3.13
CA GLN A 18 -6.62 -0.92 2.96
C GLN A 18 -5.09 -0.74 3.00
N GLN A 19 -4.60 0.50 3.10
CA GLN A 19 -3.18 0.83 3.20
C GLN A 19 -2.79 1.22 4.64
N LEU A 20 -1.57 1.72 4.82
CA LEU A 20 -1.03 2.05 6.14
C LEU A 20 -1.87 3.10 6.86
N GLY A 21 -2.35 2.75 8.04
CA GLY A 21 -2.95 3.68 8.99
C GLY A 21 -1.92 4.49 9.79
N PRO A 22 -2.38 5.32 10.75
CA PRO A 22 -1.52 6.08 11.65
C PRO A 22 -0.63 5.18 12.52
N VAL A 23 0.66 5.55 12.66
CA VAL A 23 1.59 4.87 13.57
C VAL A 23 1.43 5.39 14.99
N ILE A 24 0.84 4.58 15.88
CA ILE A 24 0.60 4.94 17.28
C ILE A 24 1.45 4.07 18.21
N MET A 25 2.54 4.64 18.73
CA MET A 25 3.49 3.92 19.60
C MET A 25 2.88 3.52 20.96
N ASN A 26 1.96 4.33 21.48
CA ASN A 26 1.28 4.04 22.74
C ASN A 26 0.15 3.03 22.53
N LYS A 27 0.38 1.78 22.95
CA LYS A 27 -0.59 0.68 22.82
C LYS A 27 -1.93 0.93 23.53
N LYS A 28 -1.96 1.69 24.63
CA LYS A 28 -3.23 2.04 25.31
C LYS A 28 -4.03 3.03 24.46
N ALA A 29 -3.38 4.05 23.92
CA ALA A 29 -4.02 5.04 23.05
C ALA A 29 -4.51 4.42 21.73
N ALA A 30 -3.70 3.55 21.10
CA ALA A 30 -4.11 2.83 19.90
C ALA A 30 -5.38 2.00 20.14
N ARG A 31 -5.41 1.20 21.23
CA ARG A 31 -6.58 0.40 21.61
C ARG A 31 -7.80 1.24 21.99
N ALA A 32 -7.58 2.46 22.49
CA ALA A 32 -8.64 3.42 22.75
C ALA A 32 -9.17 4.11 21.46
N GLY A 33 -8.66 3.73 20.28
CA GLY A 33 -9.18 4.17 18.97
C GLY A 33 -8.32 5.19 18.25
N LEU A 34 -7.16 5.61 18.79
CA LEU A 34 -6.32 6.63 18.14
C LEU A 34 -5.70 6.14 16.81
N CYS A 35 -5.67 4.83 16.57
CA CYS A 35 -5.23 4.28 15.29
C CYS A 35 -6.29 4.38 14.18
N GLN A 36 -7.54 4.75 14.49
CA GLN A 36 -8.58 4.93 13.48
C GLN A 36 -8.46 6.31 12.83
N SER A 37 -8.30 6.33 11.50
CA SER A 37 -8.26 7.59 10.76
C SER A 37 -9.64 8.27 10.72
N LEU A 38 -9.68 9.59 10.52
CA LEU A 38 -10.95 10.30 10.31
C LEU A 38 -11.72 9.73 9.11
N PHE A 39 -10.99 9.35 8.04
CA PHE A 39 -11.55 8.76 6.84
C PHE A 39 -12.25 7.44 7.15
N GLU A 40 -11.57 6.50 7.81
CA GLU A 40 -12.15 5.22 8.24
C GLU A 40 -13.38 5.40 9.12
N ARG A 41 -13.31 6.32 10.09
CA ARG A 41 -14.45 6.60 10.98
C ARG A 41 -15.68 7.06 10.20
N LEU A 42 -15.51 7.92 9.19
CA LEU A 42 -16.61 8.38 8.35
C LEU A 42 -17.18 7.26 7.48
N VAL A 43 -16.35 6.35 6.97
CA VAL A 43 -16.78 5.16 6.24
C VAL A 43 -17.64 4.25 7.13
N ILE A 44 -17.20 4.00 8.38
CA ILE A 44 -17.95 3.20 9.36
C ILE A 44 -19.30 3.86 9.72
N LEU A 45 -19.35 5.19 9.77
CA LEU A 45 -20.59 5.96 9.96
C LEU A 45 -21.52 5.96 8.73
N GLY A 46 -21.14 5.27 7.64
CA GLY A 46 -21.98 5.07 6.46
C GLY A 46 -21.71 6.05 5.31
N ILE A 47 -20.70 6.93 5.41
CA ILE A 47 -20.29 7.75 4.27
C ILE A 47 -19.61 6.85 3.24
N ARG A 48 -20.25 6.66 2.09
CA ARG A 48 -19.71 5.84 1.01
C ARG A 48 -18.62 6.62 0.25
N PRO A 49 -17.37 6.16 0.25
CA PRO A 49 -16.31 6.83 -0.49
C PRO A 49 -16.48 6.59 -2.00
N ILE A 50 -16.04 7.55 -2.80
CA ILE A 50 -15.90 7.37 -4.25
C ILE A 50 -14.60 6.59 -4.48
N ARG A 51 -14.69 5.36 -5.02
CA ARG A 51 -13.53 4.51 -5.31
C ARG A 51 -13.07 4.72 -6.74
N LEU A 52 -11.80 5.06 -6.94
CA LEU A 52 -11.15 5.04 -8.25
C LEU A 52 -10.74 3.59 -8.55
N GLN A 53 -11.21 3.04 -9.67
CA GLN A 53 -11.07 1.60 -9.94
C GLN A 53 -10.00 1.25 -10.98
N VAL A 54 -9.43 2.23 -11.68
CA VAL A 54 -8.44 1.97 -12.74
C VAL A 54 -7.05 2.32 -12.25
N GLN A 55 -6.15 1.33 -12.19
CA GLN A 55 -4.75 1.52 -11.85
C GLN A 55 -3.92 1.77 -13.12
N TYR A 56 -3.05 2.78 -13.06
CA TYR A 56 -2.17 3.16 -14.17
C TYR A 56 -0.69 3.02 -13.81
N ARG A 57 -0.33 2.39 -12.68
CA ARG A 57 1.05 2.36 -12.19
C ARG A 57 1.79 1.13 -12.65
N MET A 58 1.29 -0.06 -12.35
CA MET A 58 2.05 -1.31 -12.40
C MET A 58 1.65 -2.21 -13.56
N HIS A 59 2.51 -3.16 -13.90
CA HIS A 59 2.22 -4.24 -14.86
C HIS A 59 0.99 -5.05 -14.41
N PRO A 60 0.10 -5.52 -15.32
CA PRO A 60 -1.09 -6.27 -14.94
C PRO A 60 -0.84 -7.42 -13.95
N CYS A 61 0.22 -8.23 -14.16
CA CYS A 61 0.57 -9.33 -13.24
C CYS A 61 0.90 -8.88 -11.80
N LEU A 62 1.44 -7.67 -11.62
CA LEU A 62 1.77 -7.12 -10.30
C LEU A 62 0.50 -6.68 -9.55
N SER A 63 -0.51 -6.24 -10.29
CA SER A 63 -1.77 -5.75 -9.73
C SER A 63 -2.74 -6.86 -9.32
N GLU A 64 -2.58 -8.06 -9.89
CA GLU A 64 -3.50 -9.18 -9.71
C GLU A 64 -3.66 -9.57 -8.24
N PHE A 65 -2.54 -9.84 -7.55
CA PHE A 65 -2.57 -10.22 -6.13
C PHE A 65 -3.15 -9.10 -5.24
N PRO A 66 -2.66 -7.84 -5.29
CA PRO A 66 -3.25 -6.77 -4.49
C PRO A 66 -4.73 -6.51 -4.79
N SER A 67 -5.14 -6.57 -6.06
CA SER A 67 -6.54 -6.41 -6.47
C SER A 67 -7.44 -7.45 -5.80
N ASN A 68 -7.07 -8.71 -5.90
CA ASN A 68 -7.86 -9.82 -5.36
C ASN A 68 -7.87 -9.82 -3.82
N MET A 69 -6.72 -9.56 -3.20
CA MET A 69 -6.58 -9.67 -1.74
C MET A 69 -7.15 -8.49 -0.96
N PHE A 70 -7.05 -7.27 -1.48
CA PHE A 70 -7.41 -6.05 -0.75
C PHE A 70 -8.58 -5.28 -1.36
N TYR A 71 -8.94 -5.56 -2.62
CA TYR A 71 -9.96 -4.80 -3.35
C TYR A 71 -11.00 -5.69 -4.04
N GLU A 72 -11.18 -6.93 -3.60
CA GLU A 72 -12.22 -7.85 -4.10
C GLU A 72 -12.15 -8.08 -5.62
N GLY A 73 -10.97 -7.94 -6.23
CA GLY A 73 -10.79 -8.05 -7.68
C GLY A 73 -11.32 -6.85 -8.48
N SER A 74 -11.73 -5.77 -7.82
CA SER A 74 -12.35 -4.60 -8.46
C SER A 74 -11.37 -3.65 -9.16
N LEU A 75 -10.05 -3.82 -8.96
CA LEU A 75 -9.04 -2.96 -9.56
C LEU A 75 -8.79 -3.37 -11.02
N GLN A 76 -9.09 -2.47 -11.94
CA GLN A 76 -8.91 -2.61 -13.39
C GLN A 76 -7.55 -2.07 -13.83
N ASN A 77 -7.03 -2.61 -14.94
CA ASN A 77 -5.79 -2.16 -15.54
C ASN A 77 -6.05 -1.10 -16.62
N GLY A 78 -5.59 0.12 -16.38
CA GLY A 78 -5.58 1.19 -17.38
C GLY A 78 -4.32 1.19 -18.26
N VAL A 79 -3.47 0.18 -18.09
CA VAL A 79 -2.21 -0.03 -18.80
C VAL A 79 -2.08 -1.48 -19.20
N THR A 80 -1.45 -1.73 -20.32
CA THR A 80 -1.19 -3.05 -20.88
C THR A 80 0.14 -3.61 -20.39
N THR A 81 0.34 -4.92 -20.56
CA THR A 81 1.64 -5.61 -20.39
C THR A 81 2.75 -4.86 -21.13
N GLN A 82 2.53 -4.55 -22.42
CA GLN A 82 3.53 -3.93 -23.29
C GLN A 82 3.96 -2.53 -22.82
N GLU A 83 3.05 -1.73 -22.25
CA GLU A 83 3.35 -0.42 -21.68
C GLU A 83 4.17 -0.47 -20.38
N ARG A 84 4.34 -1.67 -19.81
CA ARG A 84 5.10 -1.89 -18.57
C ARG A 84 6.30 -2.82 -18.73
N LEU A 85 6.62 -3.21 -19.96
CA LEU A 85 7.89 -3.87 -20.29
C LEU A 85 8.99 -2.84 -20.58
N ARG A 86 10.17 -3.05 -19.98
CA ARG A 86 11.35 -2.22 -20.24
C ARG A 86 12.20 -2.87 -21.32
N LYS A 87 11.98 -2.50 -22.58
CA LYS A 87 12.62 -3.10 -23.76
C LYS A 87 14.16 -3.02 -23.78
N HIS A 88 14.74 -2.08 -23.03
CA HIS A 88 16.20 -1.87 -22.95
C HIS A 88 16.83 -2.42 -21.67
N VAL A 89 16.09 -3.23 -20.92
CA VAL A 89 16.58 -3.87 -19.70
C VAL A 89 16.69 -5.36 -19.98
N ASP A 90 17.93 -5.83 -20.12
CA ASP A 90 18.24 -7.25 -20.16
C ASP A 90 18.36 -7.76 -18.73
N PHE A 91 17.23 -8.19 -18.16
CA PHE A 91 17.17 -8.76 -16.82
C PHE A 91 16.66 -10.21 -16.92
N PRO A 92 17.35 -11.19 -16.30
CA PRO A 92 16.98 -12.60 -16.39
C PRO A 92 15.81 -12.92 -15.46
N TRP A 93 14.60 -12.48 -15.84
CA TRP A 93 13.39 -12.84 -15.11
C TRP A 93 13.22 -14.36 -15.12
N PRO A 94 12.97 -15.00 -13.95
CA PRO A 94 12.74 -16.46 -13.90
C PRO A 94 11.57 -16.91 -14.79
N ALA A 95 10.58 -16.04 -14.97
CA ALA A 95 9.48 -16.20 -15.92
C ALA A 95 9.41 -14.94 -16.81
N PRO A 96 9.65 -15.06 -18.14
CA PRO A 96 9.87 -13.91 -19.03
C PRO A 96 8.73 -12.87 -19.09
N GLU A 97 7.48 -13.32 -18.99
CA GLU A 97 6.28 -12.47 -19.11
C GLU A 97 5.78 -11.91 -17.78
N THR A 98 6.42 -12.28 -16.67
CA THR A 98 6.02 -11.86 -15.32
C THR A 98 7.19 -11.16 -14.65
N PRO A 99 7.25 -9.81 -14.68
CA PRO A 99 8.32 -9.03 -14.06
C PRO A 99 8.22 -9.00 -12.52
N MET A 100 8.15 -10.18 -11.91
CA MET A 100 8.14 -10.40 -10.46
C MET A 100 8.63 -11.81 -10.13
N PHE A 101 9.30 -11.94 -9.00
CA PHE A 101 9.62 -13.21 -8.38
C PHE A 101 9.87 -12.98 -6.89
N PHE A 102 9.69 -14.01 -6.08
CA PHE A 102 10.09 -13.99 -4.68
C PHE A 102 11.45 -14.68 -4.57
N HIS A 103 12.49 -13.93 -4.23
CA HIS A 103 13.82 -14.49 -4.00
C HIS A 103 13.95 -14.96 -2.56
N SER A 104 13.94 -16.27 -2.34
CA SER A 104 14.12 -16.83 -1.00
C SER A 104 15.56 -16.60 -0.53
N ASN A 105 15.73 -15.81 0.53
CA ASN A 105 17.00 -15.61 1.22
C ASN A 105 16.89 -16.21 2.63
N LEU A 106 17.83 -17.08 3.01
CA LEU A 106 17.86 -17.78 4.29
C LEU A 106 18.81 -17.12 5.31
N GLY A 107 19.30 -15.91 5.00
CA GLY A 107 20.16 -15.12 5.87
C GLY A 107 19.45 -14.71 7.14
N GLN A 108 20.23 -14.53 8.20
CA GLN A 108 19.73 -14.19 9.53
C GLN A 108 19.61 -12.67 9.71
N GLU A 109 18.59 -12.23 10.44
CA GLU A 109 18.44 -10.82 10.83
C GLU A 109 19.45 -10.41 11.92
N GLU A 110 19.89 -9.16 11.86
CA GLU A 110 20.78 -8.52 12.83
C GLU A 110 20.13 -7.25 13.39
N ILE A 111 20.48 -6.88 14.63
CA ILE A 111 20.09 -5.60 15.21
C ILE A 111 20.93 -4.49 14.56
N SER A 112 20.27 -3.45 14.07
CA SER A 112 20.92 -2.28 13.49
C SER A 112 21.60 -1.40 14.53
N SER A 113 22.45 -0.47 14.07
CA SER A 113 23.16 0.48 14.95
C SER A 113 22.25 1.40 15.77
N SER A 114 20.97 1.56 15.40
CA SER A 114 20.00 2.32 16.19
C SER A 114 19.46 1.55 17.40
N GLY A 115 19.76 0.26 17.52
CA GLY A 115 19.28 -0.64 18.58
C GLY A 115 17.78 -0.94 18.55
N THR A 116 17.03 -0.36 17.60
CA THR A 116 15.55 -0.38 17.55
C THR A 116 15.00 -0.79 16.19
N SER A 117 15.88 -1.12 15.25
CA SER A 117 15.55 -1.62 13.91
C SER A 117 16.43 -2.84 13.59
N TYR A 118 16.06 -3.56 12.54
CA TYR A 118 16.75 -4.75 12.05
C TYR A 118 17.41 -4.49 10.70
N LEU A 119 18.40 -5.31 10.35
CA LEU A 119 19.02 -5.39 9.02
C LEU A 119 19.29 -6.85 8.66
N ASN A 120 19.49 -7.15 7.38
CA ASN A 120 19.96 -8.44 6.91
C ASN A 120 21.09 -8.20 5.90
N ARG A 121 22.30 -8.74 6.17
CA ARG A 121 23.50 -8.43 5.39
C ARG A 121 23.65 -9.22 4.09
N LEU A 122 22.70 -10.08 3.73
CA LEU A 122 22.78 -10.93 2.53
C LEU A 122 24.11 -11.71 2.48
N VAL A 123 24.18 -12.83 3.21
CA VAL A 123 25.15 -13.91 2.91
C VAL A 123 24.37 -15.09 2.34
#